data_AF-A0A353Y462-F1
#
_entry.id   AF-A0A353Y462-F1
#
_cell.length_a   1.000
_cell.length_b   1.000
_cell.length_c   1.000
_cell.angle_alpha   90.00
_cell.angle_beta   90.00
_cell.angle_gamma   90.00
#
_symmetry.space_group_name_H-M   'P 1'
#
loop_
_entity.id
_entity.type
_entity.pdbx_description
1 polymer ?
#
loop_
_entity_poly.entity_id
_entity_poly.type
_entity_poly.pdbx_seq_one_letter_code
_entity_poly.pdbx_strand_id
1 'polypeptide(L)'
;MKVRVLGCSGAIARECRTTSFLLDADILVDAGTGVGDLTLDEMVGIDHVLLTHSHLDHIAALPLMLDAIAARRSLPVQVHALPGTIAALKAHVFNDVIWPDFTRLPSVAAPFLRFVPIEAGELLQIGDRHIEVLPAVHTV
;
A
#
# COMPACT_ATOMS: atom_id res chain seq x y z
N MET A 1 -4.44 -13.08 14.22
CA MET A 1 -3.55 -11.97 13.82
C MET A 1 -2.10 -12.40 13.97
N LYS A 2 -1.41 -12.54 12.85
CA LYS A 2 0.04 -12.76 12.75
C LYS A 2 0.67 -11.56 12.07
N VAL A 3 1.82 -11.09 12.55
CA VAL A 3 2.57 -10.00 11.91
C VAL A 3 3.87 -10.55 11.37
N ARG A 4 4.14 -10.33 10.08
CA ARG A 4 5.45 -10.59 9.46
C ARG A 4 6.09 -9.27 9.09
N VAL A 5 7.28 -9.03 9.62
CA VAL A 5 8.12 -7.88 9.24
C VAL A 5 8.76 -8.19 7.88
N LEU A 6 8.44 -7.38 6.87
CA LEU A 6 9.05 -7.47 5.55
C LEU A 6 10.19 -6.45 5.40
N GLY A 7 10.06 -5.29 6.04
CA GLY A 7 11.10 -4.29 6.14
C GLY A 7 10.88 -3.36 7.33
N CYS A 8 11.99 -2.93 7.93
CA CYS A 8 12.01 -2.07 9.11
C CYS A 8 13.22 -1.12 9.14
N SER A 9 13.84 -0.89 7.98
CA SER A 9 14.96 0.05 7.83
C SER A 9 14.46 1.41 7.32
N GLY A 10 15.02 2.51 7.79
CA GLY A 10 14.73 3.86 7.26
C GLY A 10 15.48 4.20 5.97
N ALA A 11 16.26 3.27 5.43
CA ALA A 11 17.04 3.42 4.20
C ALA A 11 17.27 2.05 3.55
N ILE A 12 17.83 2.06 2.34
CA ILE A 12 18.17 0.84 1.59
C ILE A 12 19.65 0.49 1.70
N ALA A 13 19.92 -0.80 1.81
CA ALA A 13 21.23 -1.42 1.68
C ALA A 13 21.03 -2.92 1.40
N ARG A 14 22.10 -3.69 1.23
CA ARG A 14 21.99 -5.15 1.16
C ARG A 14 21.26 -5.68 2.40
N GLU A 15 20.19 -6.43 2.19
CA GLU A 15 19.32 -7.02 3.23
C GLU A 15 18.56 -5.98 4.10
N CYS A 16 18.73 -4.68 3.85
CA CYS A 16 17.97 -3.61 4.49
C CYS A 16 16.80 -3.19 3.61
N ARG A 17 15.60 -3.56 4.05
CA ARG A 17 14.33 -3.27 3.38
C ARG A 17 13.60 -2.16 4.10
N THR A 18 13.03 -1.24 3.34
CA THR A 18 12.24 -0.14 3.88
C THR A 18 10.88 -0.63 4.34
N THR A 19 10.24 0.20 5.16
CA THR A 19 9.09 -0.14 5.99
C THR A 19 7.98 -0.86 5.22
N SER A 20 7.69 -2.09 5.64
CA SER A 20 6.50 -2.83 5.23
C SER A 20 6.24 -3.98 6.20
N PHE A 21 4.98 -4.18 6.58
CA PHE A 21 4.55 -5.27 7.44
C PHE A 21 3.37 -5.98 6.81
N LEU A 22 3.40 -7.32 6.78
CA LEU A 22 2.26 -8.13 6.40
C LEU A 22 1.48 -8.55 7.65
N LEU A 23 0.21 -8.18 7.70
CA LEU A 23 -0.73 -8.65 8.72
C LEU A 23 -1.54 -9.81 8.13
N ASP A 24 -1.47 -10.95 8.81
CA ASP A 24 -1.99 -12.23 8.37
C ASP A 24 -1.49 -12.60 6.95
N ALA A 25 -2.30 -12.42 5.91
CA ALA A 25 -1.93 -12.75 4.53
C ALA A 25 -2.40 -11.73 3.48
N ASP A 26 -3.24 -10.77 3.86
CA ASP A 26 -4.05 -9.96 2.95
C ASP A 26 -3.96 -8.45 3.19
N ILE A 27 -3.29 -8.01 4.27
CA ILE A 27 -3.16 -6.60 4.64
C ILE A 27 -1.68 -6.22 4.74
N LEU A 28 -1.24 -5.23 3.97
CA LEU A 28 0.04 -4.56 4.17
C LEU A 28 -0.14 -3.30 5.01
N VAL A 29 0.78 -3.06 5.95
CA VAL A 29 1.04 -1.73 6.52
C VAL A 29 2.31 -1.21 5.87
N ASP A 30 2.16 -0.15 5.09
CA ASP A 30 3.15 0.38 4.16
C ASP A 30 3.61 -0.63 3.09
N ALA A 31 4.04 -0.08 1.95
CA ALA A 31 4.49 -0.81 0.78
C ALA A 31 5.89 -0.34 0.36
N GLY A 32 6.82 -0.29 1.33
CA GLY A 32 8.24 -0.09 1.10
C GLY A 32 8.90 -1.27 0.38
N THR A 33 10.23 -1.23 0.23
CA THR A 33 10.99 -2.23 -0.53
C THR A 33 10.91 -3.64 0.06
N GLY A 34 10.47 -3.79 1.32
CA GLY A 34 10.21 -5.09 1.95
C GLY A 34 9.17 -5.94 1.22
N VAL A 35 8.22 -5.33 0.53
CA VAL A 35 7.21 -6.05 -0.28
C VAL A 35 7.86 -6.97 -1.32
N GLY A 36 9.06 -6.64 -1.81
CA GLY A 36 9.80 -7.45 -2.77
C GLY A 36 10.21 -8.85 -2.27
N ASP A 37 10.10 -9.13 -0.98
CA ASP A 37 10.33 -10.47 -0.42
C ASP A 37 9.13 -11.40 -0.51
N LEU A 38 7.95 -10.86 -0.83
CA LEU A 38 6.76 -11.67 -1.06
C LEU A 38 6.91 -12.48 -2.35
N THR A 39 6.46 -13.72 -2.33
CA THR A 39 6.22 -14.44 -3.58
C THR A 39 5.06 -13.81 -4.34
N LEU A 40 4.97 -14.04 -5.65
CA LEU A 40 3.88 -13.50 -6.46
C LEU A 40 2.50 -13.98 -5.97
N ASP A 41 2.39 -15.23 -5.49
CA ASP A 41 1.13 -15.75 -4.95
C ASP A 41 0.74 -15.06 -3.62
N GLU A 42 1.72 -14.73 -2.77
CA GLU A 42 1.47 -13.91 -1.58
C GLU A 42 1.05 -12.49 -1.96
N MET A 43 1.71 -11.86 -2.94
CA MET A 43 1.33 -10.52 -3.42
C MET A 43 -0.11 -10.52 -3.98
N VAL A 44 -0.51 -11.56 -4.70
CA VAL A 44 -1.88 -11.69 -5.23
C VAL A 44 -2.90 -11.77 -4.09
N GLY A 45 -2.52 -12.29 -2.92
CA GLY A 45 -3.39 -12.33 -1.73
C GLY A 45 -3.59 -10.98 -1.04
N ILE A 46 -2.82 -9.94 -1.38
CA ILE A 46 -2.95 -8.62 -0.77
C ILE A 46 -4.21 -7.91 -1.29
N ASP A 47 -5.17 -7.72 -0.41
CA ASP A 47 -6.43 -7.01 -0.70
C ASP A 47 -6.41 -5.57 -0.19
N HIS A 48 -5.68 -5.33 0.89
CA HIS A 48 -5.63 -4.04 1.58
C HIS A 48 -4.18 -3.57 1.79
N VAL A 49 -3.95 -2.29 1.57
CA VAL A 49 -2.70 -1.62 1.93
C VAL A 49 -3.06 -0.39 2.76
N LEU A 50 -2.57 -0.31 3.99
CA LEU A 50 -2.72 0.82 4.89
C LEU A 50 -1.42 1.63 4.83
N LEU A 51 -1.46 2.83 4.28
CA LEU A 51 -0.28 3.68 4.19
C LEU A 51 -0.26 4.68 5.34
N THR A 52 0.90 4.79 5.99
CA THR A 52 1.12 5.77 7.04
C THR A 52 1.29 7.18 6.46
N HIS A 53 2.14 7.34 5.43
CA HIS A 53 2.39 8.60 4.74
C HIS A 53 3.01 8.38 3.35
N SER A 54 3.25 9.47 2.61
CA SER A 54 3.67 9.44 1.20
C SER A 54 5.17 9.44 0.93
N HIS A 55 6.03 9.32 1.95
CA HIS A 55 7.46 9.22 1.69
C HIS A 55 7.79 7.96 0.91
N LEU A 56 8.78 8.07 0.03
CA LEU A 56 9.08 7.06 -0.98
C LEU A 56 9.42 5.71 -0.36
N ASP A 57 10.14 5.68 0.75
CA ASP A 57 10.51 4.45 1.45
C ASP A 57 9.31 3.68 2.04
N HIS A 58 8.14 4.31 2.15
CA HIS A 58 6.88 3.67 2.57
C HIS A 58 5.99 3.25 1.39
N ILE A 59 6.27 3.70 0.17
CA ILE A 59 5.41 3.45 -1.01
C ILE A 59 6.16 2.87 -2.21
N ALA A 60 7.49 2.75 -2.15
CA ALA A 60 8.34 2.45 -3.31
C ALA A 60 7.94 1.19 -4.07
N ALA A 61 7.48 0.15 -3.36
CA ALA A 61 7.08 -1.11 -3.98
C ALA A 61 5.61 -1.14 -4.39
N LEU A 62 4.77 -0.18 -3.96
CA LEU A 62 3.34 -0.18 -4.27
C LEU A 62 3.06 -0.23 -5.78
N PRO A 63 3.65 0.64 -6.64
CA PRO A 63 3.34 0.61 -8.07
C PRO A 63 3.79 -0.69 -8.74
N LEU A 64 4.97 -1.19 -8.35
CA LEU A 64 5.55 -2.43 -8.88
C LEU A 64 4.74 -3.67 -8.46
N MET A 65 4.31 -3.73 -7.19
CA MET A 65 3.47 -4.81 -6.69
C MET A 65 2.13 -4.86 -7.43
N LEU A 66 1.48 -3.70 -7.59
CA LEU A 66 0.20 -3.61 -8.30
C LEU A 66 0.32 -4.09 -9.75
N ASP A 67 1.40 -3.71 -10.44
CA ASP A 67 1.67 -4.14 -11.82
C ASP A 67 1.89 -5.67 -11.91
N ALA A 68 2.66 -6.23 -10.98
CA ALA A 68 2.96 -7.66 -10.94
C ALA A 68 1.70 -8.53 -10.77
N ILE A 69 0.70 -8.05 -10.01
CA ILE A 69 -0.53 -8.79 -9.70
C ILE A 69 -1.73 -8.40 -10.56
N ALA A 70 -1.62 -7.33 -11.35
CA ALA A 70 -2.71 -6.74 -12.14
C ALA A 70 -3.48 -7.76 -12.99
N ALA A 71 -2.76 -8.61 -13.72
CA ALA A 71 -3.37 -9.62 -14.60
C ALA A 71 -3.93 -10.85 -13.84
N ARG A 72 -3.63 -10.99 -12.55
CA ARG A 72 -4.03 -12.14 -11.71
C ARG A 72 -5.18 -11.81 -10.77
N ARG A 73 -5.65 -10.57 -10.75
CA ARG A 73 -6.73 -10.10 -9.86
C ARG A 73 -7.92 -9.60 -10.65
N SER A 74 -9.12 -9.85 -10.11
CA SER A 74 -10.39 -9.32 -10.63
C SER A 74 -10.92 -8.14 -9.81
N LEU A 75 -10.40 -7.94 -8.61
CA LEU A 75 -10.79 -6.86 -7.70
C LEU A 75 -9.59 -5.92 -7.46
N PRO A 76 -9.83 -4.59 -7.38
CA PRO A 76 -8.79 -3.63 -7.06
C PRO A 76 -8.19 -3.93 -5.68
N VAL A 77 -6.91 -3.60 -5.52
CA VAL A 77 -6.34 -3.42 -4.18
C VAL A 77 -6.92 -2.13 -3.58
N GLN A 78 -7.32 -2.20 -2.31
CA GLN A 78 -7.80 -1.04 -1.57
C GLN A 78 -6.64 -0.40 -0.81
N VAL A 79 -6.28 0.84 -1.16
CA VAL A 79 -5.25 1.61 -0.45
C VAL A 79 -5.92 2.60 0.49
N HIS A 80 -5.77 2.36 1.78
CA HIS A 80 -6.30 3.15 2.88
C HIS A 80 -5.24 4.14 3.34
N ALA A 81 -5.54 5.44 3.28
CA ALA A 81 -4.58 6.47 3.68
C ALA A 81 -5.28 7.80 3.98
N LEU A 82 -4.61 8.67 4.74
CA LEU A 82 -5.11 10.02 4.98
C LEU A 82 -5.23 10.80 3.66
N PRO A 83 -6.18 11.76 3.54
CA PRO A 83 -6.41 12.49 2.29
C PRO A 83 -5.15 13.15 1.69
N GLY A 84 -4.26 13.67 2.53
CA GLY A 84 -2.99 14.26 2.08
C GLY A 84 -2.06 13.24 1.39
N THR A 85 -1.98 12.01 1.92
CA THR A 85 -1.19 10.92 1.32
C THR A 85 -1.79 10.48 -0.02
N ILE A 86 -3.12 10.35 -0.08
CA ILE A 86 -3.83 10.03 -1.33
C ILE A 86 -3.59 11.11 -2.39
N ALA A 87 -3.67 12.39 -2.00
CA ALA A 87 -3.44 13.50 -2.91
C ALA A 87 -2.01 13.47 -3.48
N ALA A 88 -1.00 13.24 -2.63
CA ALA A 88 0.40 13.12 -3.05
C ALA A 88 0.60 11.96 -4.05
N LEU A 89 0.02 10.78 -3.77
CA LEU A 89 0.12 9.62 -4.66
C LEU A 89 -0.52 9.87 -6.02
N LYS A 90 -1.69 10.50 -6.07
CA LYS A 90 -2.36 10.86 -7.34
C LYS A 90 -1.57 11.90 -8.13
N ALA A 91 -1.02 12.91 -7.46
CA ALA A 91 -0.30 13.99 -8.13
C ALA A 91 1.09 13.55 -8.62
N HIS A 92 1.77 12.69 -7.87
CA HIS A 92 3.21 12.47 -8.03
C HIS A 92 3.60 11.01 -8.30
N VAL A 93 2.69 10.04 -8.28
CA VAL A 93 3.02 8.63 -8.58
C VAL A 93 2.12 8.08 -9.66
N PHE A 94 0.81 7.98 -9.40
CA PHE A 94 -0.18 7.44 -10.33
C PHE A 94 -0.72 8.54 -11.25
N ASN A 95 0.14 9.05 -12.13
CA ASN A 95 -0.11 10.26 -12.92
C ASN A 95 0.26 10.13 -14.41
N ASP A 96 0.48 8.90 -14.89
CA ASP A 96 0.93 8.57 -16.25
C ASP A 96 2.31 9.13 -16.65
N VAL A 97 3.04 9.75 -15.70
CA VAL A 97 4.41 10.25 -15.91
C VAL A 97 5.41 9.41 -15.14
N ILE A 98 5.21 9.24 -13.83
CA ILE A 98 6.07 8.40 -12.99
C ILE A 98 5.61 6.95 -13.07
N TRP A 99 4.31 6.72 -12.94
CA TRP A 99 3.69 5.42 -13.09
C TRP A 99 2.32 5.56 -13.76
N PRO A 100 1.85 4.54 -14.51
CA PRO A 100 0.49 4.54 -15.04
C PRO A 100 -0.56 4.79 -13.95
N ASP A 101 -1.61 5.53 -14.27
CA ASP A 101 -2.71 5.79 -13.34
C ASP A 101 -3.58 4.55 -13.14
N PHE A 102 -3.17 3.72 -12.17
CA PHE A 102 -3.87 2.51 -11.76
C PHE A 102 -5.24 2.75 -11.11
N THR A 103 -5.62 4.00 -10.85
CA THR A 103 -6.99 4.35 -10.46
C THR A 103 -7.94 4.42 -11.65
N ARG A 104 -7.39 4.43 -12.87
CA ARG A 104 -8.12 4.52 -14.15
C ARG A 104 -7.89 3.33 -15.06
N LEU A 105 -6.86 2.52 -14.79
CA LEU A 105 -6.50 1.33 -15.55
C LEU A 105 -6.95 0.05 -14.84
N PRO A 106 -7.42 -0.97 -15.59
CA PRO A 106 -7.65 -0.98 -17.04
C PRO A 106 -8.88 -0.16 -17.46
N SER A 107 -9.78 0.16 -16.53
CA SER A 107 -10.86 1.10 -16.72
C SER A 107 -11.27 1.73 -15.39
N VAL A 108 -11.93 2.89 -15.42
CA VAL A 108 -12.46 3.53 -14.20
C VAL A 108 -13.49 2.64 -13.48
N ALA A 109 -14.21 1.79 -14.22
CA ALA A 109 -15.21 0.88 -13.65
C ALA A 109 -14.57 -0.32 -12.91
N ALA A 110 -13.42 -0.78 -13.40
CA ALA A 110 -12.66 -1.89 -12.84
C ALA A 110 -11.17 -1.53 -12.79
N PRO A 111 -10.76 -0.64 -11.88
CA PRO A 111 -9.37 -0.22 -11.77
C PRO A 111 -8.52 -1.27 -11.04
N PHE A 112 -7.20 -1.19 -11.15
CA PHE A 112 -6.26 -2.01 -10.37
C PHE A 112 -6.16 -1.53 -8.91
N LEU A 113 -6.38 -0.24 -8.68
CA LEU A 113 -6.23 0.42 -7.40
C LEU A 113 -7.47 1.27 -7.08
N ARG A 114 -7.96 1.18 -5.84
CA ARG A 114 -8.94 2.11 -5.28
C ARG A 114 -8.40 2.74 -4.00
N PHE A 115 -8.36 4.07 -3.97
CA PHE A 115 -8.08 4.80 -2.74
C PHE A 115 -9.31 4.85 -1.84
N VAL A 116 -9.12 4.53 -0.57
CA VAL A 116 -10.12 4.62 0.50
C VAL A 116 -9.60 5.66 1.51
N PRO A 117 -10.16 6.89 1.52
CA PRO A 117 -9.75 7.89 2.49
C PRO A 117 -10.14 7.44 3.89
N ILE A 118 -9.25 7.66 4.85
CA ILE A 118 -9.46 7.39 6.28
C ILE A 118 -9.15 8.65 7.10
N GLU A 119 -9.61 8.70 8.34
CA GLU A 119 -9.39 9.82 9.26
C GLU A 119 -8.68 9.38 10.55
N ALA A 120 -7.93 10.30 11.17
CA ALA A 120 -7.36 10.03 12.50
C ALA A 120 -8.48 9.88 13.55
N GLY A 121 -8.38 8.84 14.36
CA GLY A 121 -9.41 8.40 15.32
C GLY A 121 -10.42 7.42 14.73
N GLU A 122 -10.37 7.13 13.42
CA GLU A 122 -11.26 6.17 12.80
C GLU A 122 -10.92 4.73 13.21
N LEU A 123 -11.96 3.92 13.47
CA LEU A 123 -11.85 2.48 13.69
C LEU A 123 -12.32 1.74 12.44
N LEU A 124 -11.37 1.24 11.66
CA LEU A 124 -11.62 0.48 10.44
C LEU A 124 -11.94 -0.98 10.78
N GLN A 125 -12.98 -1.52 10.15
CA GLN A 125 -13.27 -2.96 10.16
C GLN A 125 -12.81 -3.59 8.85
N ILE A 126 -11.79 -4.46 8.89
CA ILE A 126 -11.30 -5.22 7.74
C ILE A 126 -11.42 -6.72 8.03
N GLY A 127 -12.46 -7.35 7.47
CA GLY A 127 -12.84 -8.72 7.84
C GLY A 127 -13.20 -8.78 9.33
N ASP A 128 -12.54 -9.64 10.10
CA ASP A 128 -12.73 -9.76 11.55
C ASP A 128 -11.79 -8.86 12.39
N ARG A 129 -10.98 -8.02 11.72
CA ARG A 129 -9.94 -7.21 12.36
C ARG A 129 -10.39 -5.76 12.50
N HIS A 130 -10.08 -5.18 13.66
CA HIS A 130 -10.27 -3.77 13.94
C HIS A 130 -8.92 -3.05 13.89
N ILE A 131 -8.84 -1.95 13.14
CA ILE A 131 -7.62 -1.13 13.00
C ILE A 131 -7.98 0.30 13.35
N GLU A 132 -7.35 0.84 14.39
CA GLU A 132 -7.54 2.22 14.82
C GLU A 132 -6.46 3.11 14.17
N VAL A 133 -6.88 4.18 13.52
CA VAL A 133 -5.99 5.14 12.87
C VAL A 133 -5.56 6.18 13.91
N LEU A 134 -4.30 6.17 14.33
CA LEU A 134 -3.79 7.10 15.34
C LEU A 134 -2.98 8.25 14.70
N PRO A 135 -3.04 9.47 15.24
CA PRO A 135 -2.25 10.58 14.75
C PRO A 135 -0.77 10.44 15.15
N ALA A 136 0.12 10.96 14.32
CA ALA A 136 1.54 11.11 14.61
C ALA A 136 2.06 12.46 14.09
N VAL A 137 3.11 12.99 14.71
CA VAL A 137 3.80 14.21 14.24
C VAL A 137 5.01 13.80 13.42
N HIS A 138 4.93 13.98 12.11
CA HIS A 138 6.03 13.71 11.18
C HIS A 138 5.96 14.68 10.01
N THR A 139 7.12 15.18 9.57
CA THR A 139 7.22 16.03 8.37
C THR A 139 7.22 15.14 7.14
N VAL A 140 6.35 15.45 6.17
CA VAL A 140 6.17 14.72 4.90
C VAL A 140 6.31 15.69 3.74
#